data_AF-A0A430R4T9-F1
#
_entry.id   AF-A0A430R4T9-F1
#
_cell.length_a   1.000
_cell.length_b   1.000
_cell.length_c   1.000
_cell.angle_alpha   90.00
_cell.angle_beta   90.00
_cell.angle_gamma   90.00
#
_symmetry.space_group_name_H-M   'P 1'
#
loop_
_entity.id
_entity.type
_entity.pdbx_description
1 polymer ?
#
loop_
_entity_poly.entity_id
_entity_poly.type
_entity_poly.pdbx_seq_one_letter_code
_entity_poly.pdbx_strand_id
1 'polypeptide(L)'
;MWWRLGFIGALLGVLGVHLGFPVYPWGLYVYAGGLVLDLWTTLEALDLGGREENPLARVFLRLGIWGLPFMSLLILLLTGATWGFFQAAFVLGMVHLVAGSNNLRGLLRLSAS
;
A
#
# COMPACT_ATOMS: atom_id res chain seq x y z
N MET A 1 7.36 -14.78 -10.47
CA MET A 1 6.98 -15.79 -9.47
C MET A 1 6.88 -15.16 -8.08
N TRP A 2 7.90 -14.43 -7.63
CA TRP A 2 7.97 -13.75 -6.32
C TRP A 2 6.76 -12.87 -5.94
N TRP A 3 6.22 -12.09 -6.87
CA TRP A 3 5.04 -11.24 -6.63
C TRP A 3 3.75 -12.03 -6.32
N ARG A 4 3.60 -13.24 -6.87
CA ARG A 4 2.44 -14.12 -6.57
C ARG A 4 2.52 -14.62 -5.14
N LEU A 5 3.72 -14.99 -4.68
CA LEU A 5 3.96 -15.41 -3.30
C LEU A 5 3.71 -14.25 -2.33
N GLY A 6 4.10 -13.02 -2.70
CA GLY A 6 3.78 -11.81 -1.94
C GLY A 6 2.27 -11.57 -1.80
N PHE A 7 1.51 -11.70 -2.90
CA PHE A 7 0.04 -11.56 -2.87
C PHE A 7 -0.64 -12.64 -2.03
N ILE A 8 -0.20 -13.89 -2.15
CA ILE A 8 -0.72 -14.99 -1.33
C ILE A 8 -0.40 -14.76 0.15
N GLY A 9 0.83 -14.32 0.46
CA GLY A 9 1.23 -13.96 1.83
C GLY A 9 0.40 -12.81 2.41
N ALA A 10 0.12 -11.78 1.62
CA ALA A 10 -0.76 -10.68 2.00
C ALA A 10 -2.20 -11.16 2.27
N LEU A 11 -2.74 -12.01 1.41
CA LEU A 11 -4.09 -12.58 1.56
C LEU A 11 -4.18 -13.45 2.83
N LEU A 12 -3.19 -14.31 3.07
CA LEU A 12 -3.11 -15.16 4.27
C LEU A 12 -2.94 -14.31 5.54
N GLY A 13 -2.14 -13.24 5.47
CA GLY A 13 -1.99 -12.30 6.57
C GLY A 13 -3.30 -11.61 6.93
N VAL A 14 -4.01 -11.06 5.93
CA VAL A 14 -5.31 -10.41 6.12
C VAL A 14 -6.34 -11.41 6.67
N LEU A 15 -6.38 -12.64 6.12
CA LEU A 15 -7.25 -13.70 6.63
C LEU A 15 -6.92 -14.04 8.08
N GLY A 16 -5.64 -14.13 8.43
CA GLY A 16 -5.20 -14.36 9.81
C GLY A 16 -5.72 -13.29 10.77
N VAL A 17 -5.66 -12.01 10.39
CA VAL A 17 -6.25 -10.93 11.21
C VAL A 17 -7.75 -11.13 11.44
N HIS A 18 -8.50 -11.50 10.40
CA HIS A 18 -9.94 -11.74 10.51
C HIS A 18 -10.27 -12.97 11.36
N LEU A 19 -9.37 -13.96 11.42
CA LEU A 19 -9.47 -15.13 12.28
C LEU A 19 -9.01 -14.86 13.73
N GLY A 20 -8.63 -13.62 14.06
CA GLY A 20 -8.25 -13.21 15.41
C GLY A 20 -6.78 -13.47 15.77
N PHE A 21 -5.91 -13.77 14.81
CA PHE A 21 -4.49 -13.89 15.09
C PHE A 21 -3.90 -12.53 15.50
N PRO A 22 -3.12 -12.47 16.60
CA PRO A 22 -2.57 -11.22 17.08
C PRO A 22 -1.47 -10.72 16.13
N VAL A 23 -1.55 -9.43 15.78
CA VAL A 23 -0.58 -8.76 14.88
C VAL A 23 0.18 -7.63 15.57
N TYR A 24 0.03 -7.47 16.88
CA TYR A 24 0.82 -6.50 17.65
C TYR A 24 2.25 -7.02 17.85
N PRO A 25 3.30 -6.18 17.68
CA PRO A 25 3.32 -4.81 17.13
C PRO A 25 3.48 -4.76 15.60
N TRP A 26 3.62 -5.92 14.96
CA TRP A 26 3.93 -6.11 13.52
C TRP A 26 3.05 -5.31 12.57
N GLY A 27 1.78 -5.07 12.90
CA GLY A 27 0.87 -4.27 12.08
C GLY A 27 1.40 -2.88 11.72
N LEU A 28 2.09 -2.21 12.66
CA LEU A 28 2.69 -0.89 12.42
C LEU A 28 3.90 -0.97 11.48
N TYR A 29 4.73 -2.00 11.59
CA TYR A 29 5.88 -2.18 10.70
C TYR A 29 5.45 -2.51 9.27
N VAL A 30 4.45 -3.39 9.13
CA VAL A 30 3.86 -3.72 7.83
C VAL A 30 3.19 -2.50 7.21
N TYR A 31 2.49 -1.69 8.02
CA TYR A 31 1.92 -0.41 7.61
C TYR A 31 2.97 0.55 7.05
N ALA A 32 3.98 0.87 7.84
CA ALA A 32 5.02 1.82 7.46
C ALA A 32 5.81 1.33 6.23
N GLY A 33 6.23 0.07 6.22
CA GLY A 33 6.97 -0.51 5.10
C GLY A 33 6.14 -0.55 3.81
N GLY A 34 4.87 -0.93 3.90
CA GLY A 34 3.94 -0.91 2.78
C GLY A 34 3.75 0.49 2.22
N LEU A 35 3.43 1.45 3.07
CA LEU A 35 3.18 2.83 2.68
C LEU A 35 4.40 3.48 2.02
N VAL A 36 5.60 3.24 2.55
CA VAL A 36 6.85 3.76 1.98
C VAL A 36 7.10 3.18 0.58
N LEU A 37 6.94 1.87 0.41
CA LEU A 37 7.10 1.23 -0.90
C LEU A 37 6.08 1.77 -1.91
N ASP A 38 4.81 1.87 -1.52
CA ASP A 38 3.73 2.37 -2.37
C ASP A 38 3.95 3.82 -2.78
N LEU A 39 4.32 4.68 -1.83
CA LEU A 39 4.62 6.08 -2.11
C LEU A 39 5.81 6.23 -3.06
N TRP A 40 6.94 5.57 -2.75
CA TRP A 40 8.14 5.67 -3.58
C TRP A 40 7.88 5.21 -5.01
N THR A 41 7.28 4.04 -5.17
CA THR A 41 6.99 3.48 -6.51
C THR A 41 5.93 4.26 -7.27
N THR A 42 5.00 4.93 -6.58
CA THR A 42 4.06 5.85 -7.21
C THR A 42 4.78 7.10 -7.73
N LEU A 43 5.65 7.70 -6.93
CA LEU A 43 6.40 8.90 -7.34
C LEU A 43 7.32 8.62 -8.53
N GLU A 44 8.07 7.52 -8.46
CA GLU A 44 8.94 7.11 -9.57
C GLU A 44 8.14 6.87 -10.86
N ALA A 45 6.93 6.32 -10.76
CA ALA A 45 6.10 6.04 -11.92
C ALA A 45 5.56 7.31 -12.58
N LEU A 46 5.34 8.35 -11.77
CA LEU A 46 4.98 9.68 -12.24
C LEU A 46 6.16 10.36 -12.93
N ASP A 47 7.37 10.24 -12.36
CA ASP A 47 8.60 10.82 -12.93
C ASP A 47 8.96 10.22 -14.29
N LEU A 48 8.73 8.91 -14.48
CA LEU A 48 8.93 8.23 -15.77
C LEU A 48 7.87 8.56 -16.85
N GLY A 49 7.04 9.58 -16.62
CA GLY A 49 6.08 10.04 -17.62
C GLY A 49 4.85 9.14 -17.72
N GLY A 50 4.48 8.46 -16.62
CA GLY A 50 3.16 7.85 -16.44
C GLY A 50 2.06 8.91 -16.44
N ARG A 51 1.85 9.57 -17.59
CA ARG A 51 0.84 10.59 -17.80
C ARG A 51 -0.53 9.94 -17.90
N GLU A 52 -1.10 9.72 -16.71
CA GLU A 52 -2.51 9.89 -16.34
C GLU A 52 -3.59 9.52 -17.37
N GLU A 53 -3.73 8.23 -17.69
CA GLU A 53 -5.06 7.72 -18.06
C GLU A 53 -5.91 7.39 -16.81
N ASN A 54 -5.29 7.21 -15.65
CA ASN A 54 -5.99 6.83 -14.42
C ASN A 54 -6.51 8.06 -13.64
N PRO A 55 -7.83 8.27 -13.50
CA PRO A 55 -8.41 9.40 -12.78
C PRO A 55 -8.07 9.41 -11.27
N LEU A 56 -7.77 8.27 -10.66
CA LEU A 56 -7.28 8.23 -9.27
C LEU A 56 -5.87 8.82 -9.15
N ALA A 57 -4.99 8.54 -10.11
CA ALA A 57 -3.65 9.13 -10.13
C ALA A 57 -3.71 10.67 -10.21
N ARG A 58 -4.67 11.24 -10.95
CA ARG A 58 -4.97 12.68 -10.97
C ARG A 58 -5.38 13.25 -9.62
N VAL A 59 -6.25 12.54 -8.91
CA VAL A 59 -6.70 12.96 -7.58
C VAL A 59 -5.52 12.94 -6.61
N PHE A 60 -4.68 11.91 -6.66
CA PHE A 60 -3.46 11.84 -5.86
C PHE A 60 -2.45 12.93 -6.22
N LEU A 61 -2.22 13.20 -7.50
CA LEU A 61 -1.36 14.29 -7.97
C LEU A 61 -1.85 15.68 -7.50
N ARG A 62 -3.17 15.90 -7.47
CA ARG A 62 -3.77 17.15 -6.96
C ARG A 62 -3.61 17.34 -5.44
N LEU A 63 -3.59 16.25 -4.68
CA LEU A 63 -3.34 16.28 -3.24
C LEU A 63 -1.83 16.39 -2.91
N GLY A 64 -0.97 16.36 -3.93
CA GLY A 64 0.48 16.35 -3.79
C GLY A 64 1.02 15.04 -3.23
N ILE A 65 2.33 15.00 -3.02
CA ILE A 65 3.07 13.82 -2.51
C ILE A 65 2.50 13.29 -1.18
N TRP A 66 1.85 14.17 -0.40
CA TRP A 66 1.25 13.86 0.90
C TRP A 66 -0.17 13.31 0.83
N GLY A 67 -0.84 13.35 -0.33
CA GLY A 67 -2.23 12.90 -0.47
C GLY A 67 -2.43 11.44 -0.09
N LEU A 68 -1.58 10.55 -0.60
CA LEU A 68 -1.65 9.11 -0.31
C LEU A 68 -1.32 8.78 1.15
N PRO A 69 -0.24 9.32 1.76
CA PRO A 69 0.01 9.19 3.20
C PRO A 69 -1.12 9.71 4.08
N PHE A 70 -1.70 10.87 3.75
CA PHE A 70 -2.75 11.48 4.57
C PHE A 70 -4.05 10.68 4.51
N MET A 71 -4.48 10.26 3.32
CA MET A 71 -5.67 9.42 3.15
C MET A 71 -5.47 8.05 3.81
N SER A 72 -4.28 7.47 3.68
CA SER A 72 -3.92 6.22 4.36
C SER A 72 -4.01 6.37 5.89
N LEU A 73 -3.44 7.45 6.44
CA LEU A 73 -3.51 7.72 7.88
C LEU A 73 -4.95 7.93 8.36
N LEU A 74 -5.77 8.65 7.58
CA LEU A 74 -7.18 8.86 7.90
C LEU A 74 -7.95 7.53 7.92
N ILE A 75 -7.76 6.67 6.92
CA ILE A 75 -8.34 5.32 6.88
C ILE A 75 -7.88 4.51 8.09
N LEU A 76 -6.58 4.55 8.42
CA LEU A 76 -6.04 3.87 9.59
C LEU A 76 -6.72 4.32 10.89
N LEU A 77 -6.92 5.62 11.08
CA LEU A 77 -7.56 6.15 12.29
C LEU A 77 -9.05 5.74 12.36
N LEU A 78 -9.78 5.87 11.26
CA LEU A 78 -11.21 5.54 11.20
C LEU A 78 -11.46 4.02 11.34
N THR A 79 -10.70 3.20 10.61
CA THR A 79 -10.81 1.73 10.68
C THR A 79 -10.20 1.20 11.98
N GLY A 80 -9.10 1.79 12.46
CA GLY A 80 -8.47 1.41 13.72
C GLY A 80 -9.37 1.60 14.94
N ALA A 81 -10.25 2.60 14.92
CA ALA A 81 -11.25 2.83 15.95
C ALA A 81 -12.33 1.73 16.02
N THR A 82 -12.54 0.99 14.93
CA THR A 82 -13.59 -0.05 14.84
C THR A 82 -13.03 -1.47 14.91
N TRP A 83 -11.85 -1.71 14.32
CA TRP A 83 -11.25 -3.05 14.15
C TRP A 83 -10.03 -3.31 15.04
N GLY A 84 -9.59 -2.31 15.81
CA GLY A 84 -8.32 -2.31 16.52
C GLY A 84 -7.19 -1.73 15.67
N PHE A 85 -6.41 -0.83 16.28
CA PHE A 85 -5.41 -0.03 15.57
C PHE A 85 -4.37 -0.88 14.84
N PHE A 86 -3.84 -1.92 15.49
CA PHE A 86 -2.78 -2.76 14.92
C PHE A 86 -3.29 -3.68 13.81
N GLN A 87 -4.54 -4.15 13.92
CA GLN A 87 -5.22 -4.93 12.91
C GLN A 87 -5.46 -4.09 11.66
N ALA A 88 -6.00 -2.88 11.84
CA ALA A 88 -6.19 -1.93 10.76
C ALA A 88 -4.86 -1.54 10.09
N ALA A 89 -3.82 -1.27 10.88
CA ALA A 89 -2.47 -0.99 10.39
C ALA A 89 -1.93 -2.14 9.54
N PHE A 90 -2.06 -3.38 10.03
CA PHE A 90 -1.58 -4.56 9.32
C PHE A 90 -2.29 -4.73 7.97
N VAL A 91 -3.63 -4.67 7.94
CA VAL A 91 -4.41 -4.83 6.71
C VAL A 91 -4.08 -3.72 5.72
N LEU A 92 -4.03 -2.47 6.18
CA LEU A 92 -3.72 -1.33 5.33
C LEU A 92 -2.27 -1.40 4.80
N GLY A 93 -1.33 -1.85 5.63
CA GLY A 93 0.05 -2.10 5.20
C GLY A 93 0.16 -3.16 4.12
N MET A 94 -0.59 -4.25 4.23
CA MET A 94 -0.66 -5.27 3.18
C MET A 94 -1.24 -4.72 1.88
N VAL A 95 -2.27 -3.87 1.95
CA VAL A 95 -2.82 -3.19 0.76
C VAL A 95 -1.75 -2.34 0.08
N HIS A 96 -1.00 -1.54 0.84
CA HIS A 96 0.09 -0.72 0.29
C HIS A 96 1.25 -1.57 -0.26
N LEU A 97 1.63 -2.67 0.40
CA LEU A 97 2.65 -3.58 -0.13
C LEU A 97 2.23 -4.15 -1.50
N VAL A 98 0.96 -4.50 -1.67
CA VAL A 98 0.43 -5.00 -2.94
C VAL A 98 0.41 -3.90 -3.99
N ALA A 99 -0.06 -2.70 -3.65
CA ALA A 99 -0.07 -1.55 -4.55
C ALA A 99 1.35 -1.18 -5.01
N GLY A 100 2.27 -0.99 -4.06
CA GLY A 100 3.66 -0.66 -4.36
C GLY A 100 4.40 -1.75 -5.14
N SER A 101 4.13 -3.03 -4.88
CA SER A 101 4.70 -4.12 -5.67
C SER A 101 4.21 -4.12 -7.13
N ASN A 102 2.95 -3.76 -7.36
CA ASN A 102 2.40 -3.63 -8.71
C ASN A 102 2.98 -2.41 -9.44
N ASN A 103 3.12 -1.29 -8.74
CA ASN A 103 3.77 -0.09 -9.26
C ASN A 103 5.23 -0.36 -9.62
N LEU A 104 6.00 -1.03 -8.74
CA LEU A 104 7.38 -1.46 -9.01
C LEU A 104 7.48 -2.34 -10.25
N ARG A 105 6.53 -3.26 -10.44
CA ARG A 105 6.50 -4.08 -11.65
C ARG A 105 6.23 -3.24 -12.91
N GLY A 106 5.35 -2.23 -12.81
CA GLY A 106 5.10 -1.26 -13.88
C GLY A 106 6.38 -0.50 -14.23
N LEU A 107 7.07 0.03 -13.22
CA LEU A 107 8.36 0.71 -13.35
C LEU A 107 9.40 -0.13 -14.05
N LEU A 108 9.64 -1.35 -13.57
CA LEU A 108 10.63 -2.26 -14.16
C LEU A 108 10.35 -2.58 -15.63
N ARG A 109 9.09 -2.48 -16.08
CA ARG A 109 8.72 -2.64 -17.49
C ARG A 109 9.01 -1.38 -18.30
N LEU A 110 8.71 -0.21 -17.74
CA LEU A 110 8.99 1.08 -18.36
C LEU A 110 10.49 1.35 -18.47
N SER A 111 11.29 0.93 -17.50
CA SER A 111 12.76 1.09 -17.53
C SER A 111 13.47 0.11 -18.48
N ALA A 112 12.77 -0.92 -18.97
CA ALA A 112 13.32 -1.92 -19.89
C ALA A 112 13.03 -1.62 -21.37
N SER A 113 12.24 -0.57 -21.65
CA SER A 113 11.91 -0.06 -23.00
C SER A 113 12.72 1.18 -23.34
#